data_AF-A0AAW8K9D2-F1
#
_entry.id   AF-A0AAW8K9D2-F1
#
_cell.length_a   1.000
_cell.length_b   1.000
_cell.length_c   1.000
_cell.angle_alpha   90.00
_cell.angle_beta   90.00
_cell.angle_gamma   90.00
#
_symmetry.space_group_name_H-M   'P 1'
#
loop_
_entity.id
_entity.type
_entity.pdbx_description
1 polymer ?
#
loop_
_entity_poly.entity_id
_entity_poly.type
_entity_poly.pdbx_seq_one_letter_code
_entity_poly.pdbx_strand_id
1 'polypeptide(L)' 'KQEFEYAGGAGGFIDRYGYPFCRGRIFGITETDHGQYDAICPLLWATGAALMVRREDWLQSGGLDRRFFAHMEEID' A
#
# COMPACT_ATOMS: atom_id res chain seq x y z
N LYS A 1 -10.85 4.21 15.83
CA LYS A 1 -11.72 3.38 14.97
C LYS A 1 -11.21 1.95 15.05
N GLN A 2 -12.08 0.94 14.99
CA GLN A 2 -11.71 -0.48 14.88
C GLN A 2 -11.63 -0.94 13.41
N GLU A 3 -11.72 -0.03 12.44
CA GLU A 3 -11.63 -0.35 11.01
C GLU A 3 -10.21 -0.06 10.51
N PHE A 4 -9.81 -0.75 9.44
CA PHE A 4 -8.57 -0.44 8.75
C PHE A 4 -8.54 1.00 8.23
N GLU A 5 -7.32 1.53 8.13
CA GLU A 5 -7.07 2.85 7.54
C GLU A 5 -7.43 2.84 6.05
N TYR A 6 -8.00 3.94 5.57
CA TYR A 6 -8.57 4.01 4.24
C TYR A 6 -7.52 4.03 3.13
N ALA A 7 -6.45 4.82 3.22
CA ALA A 7 -5.45 4.92 2.15
C ALA A 7 -4.69 3.61 1.91
N GLY A 8 -4.21 2.94 2.97
CA GLY A 8 -3.29 1.80 2.88
C GLY A 8 -3.84 0.46 3.35
N GLY A 9 -4.93 0.43 4.13
CA GLY A 9 -5.47 -0.80 4.71
C GLY A 9 -4.39 -1.63 5.42
N ALA A 10 -4.35 -2.93 5.12
CA ALA A 10 -3.34 -3.88 5.56
C ALA A 10 -2.34 -4.25 4.44
N GLY A 11 -2.12 -3.34 3.49
CA GLY A 11 -1.17 -3.48 2.38
C GLY A 11 -1.83 -3.53 0.99
N GLY A 12 -1.07 -3.13 -0.04
CA GLY A 12 -1.54 -2.88 -1.39
C GLY A 12 -1.36 -4.05 -2.36
N PHE A 13 -2.39 -4.27 -3.19
CA PHE A 13 -2.46 -5.28 -4.24
C PHE A 13 -2.97 -4.65 -5.55
N ILE A 14 -2.82 -5.40 -6.64
CA ILE A 14 -3.25 -5.05 -7.99
C ILE A 14 -3.97 -6.28 -8.54
N ASP A 15 -5.17 -6.09 -9.10
CA ASP A 15 -5.95 -7.17 -9.69
C ASP A 15 -5.47 -7.53 -11.11
N ARG A 16 -6.15 -8.51 -11.74
CA ARG A 16 -5.82 -8.96 -13.10
C ARG A 16 -5.97 -7.86 -14.16
N TYR A 17 -6.75 -6.82 -13.89
CA TYR A 17 -7.03 -5.71 -14.80
C TYR A 17 -6.17 -4.47 -14.49
N GLY A 18 -5.28 -4.54 -13.51
CA GLY A 18 -4.41 -3.43 -13.13
C GLY A 18 -5.03 -2.46 -12.11
N TYR A 19 -6.15 -2.80 -11.48
CA TYR A 19 -6.75 -1.93 -10.45
C TYR A 19 -6.07 -2.11 -9.10
N PRO A 20 -5.55 -1.02 -8.48
CA PRO A 20 -4.99 -1.09 -7.15
C PRO A 20 -6.09 -1.17 -6.09
N PHE A 21 -5.87 -2.00 -5.08
CA PHE A 21 -6.74 -2.13 -3.91
C PHE A 21 -5.91 -2.44 -2.66
N CYS A 22 -6.53 -2.30 -1.48
CA CYS A 22 -5.87 -2.65 -0.22
C CYS A 22 -6.54 -3.86 0.39
N ARG A 23 -5.76 -4.74 1.01
CA ARG A 23 -6.31 -5.76 1.89
C ARG A 23 -6.97 -5.08 3.09
N GLY A 24 -8.18 -5.48 3.46
CA GLY A 24 -8.98 -4.76 4.46
C GLY A 24 -9.73 -3.53 3.93
N ARG A 25 -9.56 -3.16 2.65
CA ARG A 25 -10.39 -2.16 1.98
C ARG A 25 -10.62 -2.48 0.50
N ILE A 26 -11.85 -2.84 0.17
CA ILE A 26 -12.28 -3.01 -1.22
C ILE A 26 -13.19 -1.83 -1.60
N PHE A 27 -12.76 -1.06 -2.60
CA PHE A 27 -13.37 0.21 -2.97
C PHE A 27 -13.47 1.16 -1.76
N GLY A 28 -14.70 1.55 -1.38
CA GLY A 28 -14.99 2.41 -0.24
C GLY A 28 -15.34 1.67 1.05
N ILE A 29 -15.31 0.33 1.05
CA ILE A 29 -15.69 -0.48 2.20
C ILE A 29 -14.43 -0.88 2.95
N THR A 30 -14.30 -0.41 4.19
CA THR A 30 -13.22 -0.79 5.12
C THR A 30 -13.69 -1.88 6.06
N GLU A 31 -12.91 -2.95 6.19
CA GLU A 31 -13.18 -4.04 7.12
C GLU A 31 -12.86 -3.63 8.56
N THR A 32 -13.54 -4.27 9.52
CA THR A 32 -13.17 -4.20 10.94
C THR A 32 -11.92 -5.06 11.17
N ASP A 33 -10.98 -4.53 11.93
CA ASP A 33 -9.75 -5.18 12.32
C ASP A 33 -10.01 -6.13 13.50
N HIS A 34 -9.82 -7.42 13.22
CA HIS A 34 -9.87 -8.53 14.16
C HIS A 34 -8.52 -9.26 14.23
N GLY A 35 -7.44 -8.66 13.71
CA GLY A 35 -6.13 -9.29 13.56
C GLY A 35 -6.04 -10.25 12.36
N GLN A 36 -6.98 -10.18 11.41
CA GLN A 36 -7.04 -11.12 10.27
C GLN A 36 -5.86 -10.99 9.29
N TYR A 37 -5.06 -9.92 9.42
CA TYR A 37 -3.98 -9.58 8.50
C TYR A 37 -2.61 -9.41 9.17
N ASP A 38 -2.45 -9.90 10.40
CA ASP A 38 -1.21 -9.76 11.20
C ASP A 38 -0.06 -10.64 10.69
N ALA A 39 -0.35 -11.63 9.86
CA ALA A 39 0.66 -12.49 9.27
C ALA A 39 1.46 -11.74 8.18
N ILE A 40 2.78 -11.94 8.19
CA ILE A 40 3.68 -11.42 7.16
C ILE A 40 3.27 -12.01 5.81
N CYS A 41 3.05 -11.14 4.82
CA CYS A 41 2.82 -11.54 3.44
C CYS A 41 3.52 -10.60 2.47
N PRO A 42 3.87 -11.07 1.27
CA PRO A 42 4.24 -10.19 0.17
C PRO A 42 3.09 -9.23 -0.18
N LEU A 43 3.45 -8.02 -0.60
CA LEU A 43 2.55 -6.97 -1.07
C LEU A 43 3.05 -6.48 -2.42
N LEU A 44 2.19 -5.86 -3.22
CA LEU A 44 2.59 -5.25 -4.50
C LEU A 44 2.94 -3.77 -4.35
N TRP A 45 2.30 -3.07 -3.41
CA TRP A 45 2.61 -1.70 -3.06
C TRP A 45 2.29 -1.43 -1.59
N ALA A 46 2.85 -0.35 -1.03
CA ALA A 46 2.65 0.06 0.35
C ALA A 46 2.35 1.56 0.40
N THR A 47 1.50 1.99 1.32
CA THR A 47 1.13 3.41 1.44
C THR A 47 2.35 4.30 1.69
N GLY A 48 2.36 5.48 1.05
CA GLY A 48 3.36 6.51 1.28
C GLY A 48 3.34 7.10 2.70
N ALA A 49 2.30 6.85 3.50
CA ALA A 49 2.17 7.39 4.85
C ALA A 49 3.27 6.91 5.81
N ALA A 50 3.72 5.65 5.66
CA ALA A 50 4.77 5.07 6.50
C ALA A 50 5.49 3.91 5.80
N LEU A 51 6.47 4.24 4.96
CA LEU A 51 7.34 3.25 4.28
C LEU A 51 8.73 3.22 4.91
N MET A 52 9.24 2.02 5.19
CA MET A 52 10.62 1.80 5.61
C MET A 52 11.34 0.88 4.62
N VAL A 53 12.41 1.37 4.03
CA VAL A 53 13.21 0.67 3.01
C VAL A 53 14.69 0.80 3.36
N ARG A 54 15.49 -0.19 2.97
CA ARG A 54 16.95 -0.09 3.10
C ARG A 54 17.44 1.03 2.19
N ARG A 55 18.33 1.88 2.73
CA ARG A 55 18.89 3.02 1.99
C ARG A 55 19.55 2.60 0.67
N GLU A 56 20.26 1.48 0.66
CA GLU A 56 20.93 0.97 -0.53
C GLU A 56 19.94 0.65 -1.65
N ASP A 57 18.87 -0.09 -1.33
CA ASP A 57 17.82 -0.44 -2.29
C ASP A 57 17.10 0.79 -2.85
N TRP A 58 16.83 1.79 -1.99
CA TRP A 58 16.22 3.06 -2.41
C TRP A 58 17.08 3.83 -3.41
N LEU A 59 18.40 3.88 -3.18
CA LEU A 59 19.31 4.55 -4.10
C LEU A 59 19.44 3.80 -5.42
N GLN A 60 19.40 2.46 -5.39
CA GLN A 60 19.44 1.62 -6.58
C GLN A 60 18.15 1.70 -7.41
N SER A 61 16.98 1.91 -6.78
CA SER A 61 15.71 2.06 -7.49
C SER A 61 15.60 3.39 -8.25
N GLY A 62 16.35 4.42 -7.85
CA GLY A 62 16.24 5.77 -8.38
C GLY A 62 15.22 6.66 -7.66
N GLY A 63 14.67 6.20 -6.54
CA GLY A 63 13.62 6.90 -5.78
C GLY A 63 12.25 6.82 -6.47
N LEU A 64 11.38 7.80 -6.19
CA LEU A 64 10.05 7.91 -6.78
C LEU A 64 10.08 8.81 -8.03
N ASP A 65 9.25 8.48 -9.00
CA ASP A 65 8.99 9.30 -10.16
C ASP A 65 8.19 10.55 -9.76
N ARG A 66 8.78 11.70 -10.07
CA ARG A 66 8.22 13.02 -9.77
C ARG A 66 6.89 13.28 -10.49
N ARG A 67 6.57 12.53 -11.55
CA ARG A 67 5.31 12.64 -12.30
C ARG A 67 4.11 12.18 -11.48
N PHE A 68 4.30 11.28 -10.51
CA PHE A 68 3.22 10.73 -9.68
C PHE A 68 3.03 11.43 -8.33
N PHE A 69 3.77 12.53 -8.10
CA PHE A 69 3.74 13.26 -6.84
C PHE A 69 2.30 13.62 -6.38
N ALA A 70 1.99 13.23 -5.14
CA ALA A 70 0.73 13.49 -4.44
C ALA A 70 -0.52 12.91 -5.10
N HIS A 71 -0.36 11.89 -5.95
CA HIS A 71 -1.48 11.25 -6.66
C HIS A 71 -1.38 9.72 -6.65
N MET A 72 -0.20 9.16 -6.92
CA MET A 72 0.03 7.70 -7.03
C MET A 72 1.48 7.32 -6.71
N GLU A 73 2.22 8.17 -6.00
CA GLU A 73 3.67 8.00 -5.78
C GLU A 73 4.03 6.71 -5.03
N GLU A 74 3.06 6.11 -4.37
CA GLU A 74 3.18 4.89 -3.58
C GLU A 74 2.97 3.60 -4.39
N ILE A 75 2.47 3.71 -5.62
CA ILE A 75 2.22 2.61 -6.56
C ILE A 75 3.21 2.60 -7.74
N ASP A 76 3.93 3.71 -7.94
CA ASP A 76 4.94 3.92 -8.98
C ASP A 76 6.01 2.81 -9.04
#